data_AF-H0HUL6-F1
#
_entry.id   AF-H0HUL6-F1
#
_cell.length_a   1.000
_cell.length_b   1.000
_cell.length_c   1.000
_cell.angle_alpha   90.00
_cell.angle_beta   90.00
_cell.angle_gamma   90.00
#
_symmetry.space_group_name_H-M   'P 1'
#
loop_
_entity.id
_entity.type
_entity.pdbx_description
1 polymer ?
#
loop_
_entity_poly.entity_id
_entity_poly.type
_entity_poly.pdbx_seq_one_letter_code
_entity_poly.pdbx_strand_id
1 'polypeptide(L)'
;MSKLSMCAAVVVAVGAAFISSSHAQPQQGMMGMMGGGCPSFGMMGHGRMGQGSWGDGGWFRGMMGRQPKMGAMVEGRLAYLKGELNITVEQQPAWDAYASAVTGRVELMQGMHEGMAKTMQTGTATERMDARISGMEAMLESMKAMKPATDGLYSVLKDEQKAVADELIGGDCGAF
;
A
#
# COMPACT_ATOMS: atom_id res chain seq x y z
N MET A 1 0.58 51.53 -12.86
CA MET A 1 0.41 52.61 -11.85
C MET A 1 -0.99 53.20 -12.09
N SER A 2 -2.00 52.69 -11.39
CA SER A 2 -2.64 53.33 -10.21
C SER A 2 -3.74 54.34 -10.62
N LYS A 3 -5.01 54.31 -10.19
CA LYS A 3 -5.74 53.55 -9.15
C LYS A 3 -7.27 53.76 -9.29
N LEU A 4 -8.01 52.72 -8.90
CA LEU A 4 -9.26 52.63 -8.12
C LEU A 4 -10.56 53.33 -8.56
N SER A 5 -11.51 52.45 -8.88
CA SER A 5 -12.96 52.60 -8.80
C SER A 5 -13.48 52.26 -7.38
N MET A 6 -14.75 52.60 -7.14
CA MET A 6 -15.71 52.13 -6.13
C MET A 6 -15.82 52.84 -4.77
N CYS A 7 -17.02 53.40 -4.56
CA CYS A 7 -17.73 53.42 -3.29
C CYS A 7 -19.23 53.28 -3.53
N ALA A 8 -19.90 52.67 -2.54
CA ALA A 8 -21.34 52.50 -2.33
C ALA A 8 -21.98 51.28 -3.04
N ALA A 9 -22.86 50.49 -2.42
CA ALA A 9 -23.61 50.68 -1.18
C ALA A 9 -23.90 49.34 -0.50
N VAL A 10 -23.93 49.38 0.83
CA VAL A 10 -24.50 48.34 1.70
C VAL A 10 -26.02 48.50 1.69
N VAL A 11 -26.76 47.42 1.46
CA VAL A 11 -28.18 47.32 1.82
C VAL A 11 -28.39 46.03 2.61
N VAL A 12 -28.73 46.20 3.89
CA VAL A 12 -29.26 45.16 4.76
C VAL A 12 -30.78 45.26 4.69
N ALA A 13 -31.47 44.13 4.47
CA ALA A 13 -32.90 44.01 4.76
C ALA A 13 -33.23 42.58 5.22
N VAL A 14 -34.08 42.54 6.25
CA VAL A 14 -34.34 41.45 7.19
C VAL A 14 -35.60 40.66 6.79
N GLY A 15 -35.52 39.33 6.89
CA GLY A 15 -36.48 38.38 7.50
C GLY A 15 -37.95 38.31 7.06
N ALA A 16 -38.42 37.08 6.79
CA ALA A 16 -39.59 36.46 7.45
C ALA A 16 -39.72 34.98 7.04
N ALA A 17 -40.15 34.16 8.00
CA ALA A 17 -40.20 32.70 8.01
C ALA A 17 -41.39 32.11 7.20
N PHE A 18 -41.35 30.80 6.89
CA PHE A 18 -42.19 29.77 7.53
C PHE A 18 -42.11 28.38 6.82
N ILE A 19 -41.66 27.40 7.60
CA ILE A 19 -42.09 25.98 7.74
C ILE A 19 -41.92 25.02 6.55
N SER A 20 -40.80 24.29 6.61
CA SER A 20 -40.58 23.01 5.94
C SER A 20 -41.49 21.92 6.51
N SER A 21 -42.19 21.20 5.62
CA SER A 21 -42.98 20.02 6.00
C SER A 21 -42.07 18.89 6.48
N SER A 22 -42.33 18.50 7.72
CA SER A 22 -41.76 17.40 8.46
C SER A 22 -41.93 16.05 7.73
N HIS A 23 -40.84 15.33 7.51
CA HIS A 23 -40.86 13.86 7.54
C HIS A 23 -39.84 13.42 8.59
N ALA A 24 -40.37 13.01 9.74
CA ALA A 24 -39.62 12.51 10.87
C ALA A 24 -38.90 11.21 10.51
N GLN A 25 -37.58 11.22 10.58
CA GLN A 25 -36.79 10.01 10.70
C GLN A 25 -36.21 10.00 12.13
N PRO A 26 -36.44 8.95 12.93
CA PRO A 26 -36.05 8.97 14.34
C PRO A 26 -34.53 8.93 14.47
N GLN A 27 -33.97 10.03 14.96
CA GLN A 27 -32.62 10.13 15.48
C GLN A 27 -32.64 9.70 16.97
N GLN A 28 -32.24 8.47 17.25
CA GLN A 28 -31.59 8.13 18.51
C GLN A 28 -30.09 8.43 18.28
N GLY A 29 -29.52 9.47 18.87
CA GLY A 29 -28.98 9.37 20.24
C GLY A 29 -27.60 8.70 20.16
N MET A 30 -26.57 9.41 19.68
CA MET A 30 -25.62 10.21 20.48
C MET A 30 -24.26 9.49 20.60
N MET A 31 -23.30 10.02 19.84
CA MET A 31 -21.89 10.23 20.19
C MET A 31 -21.05 9.04 20.72
N GLY A 32 -20.12 8.58 19.88
CA GLY A 32 -18.82 8.07 20.34
C GLY A 32 -18.39 6.73 19.77
N MET A 33 -17.71 6.74 18.62
CA MET A 33 -16.65 5.76 18.37
C MET A 33 -15.65 6.27 17.33
N MET A 34 -14.76 7.14 17.81
CA MET A 34 -13.42 7.28 17.25
C MET A 34 -12.64 6.03 17.64
N GLY A 35 -12.24 5.20 16.67
CA GLY A 35 -11.37 4.06 16.92
C GLY A 35 -11.50 2.97 15.87
N GLY A 36 -10.52 2.89 14.99
CA GLY A 36 -10.36 1.75 14.08
C GLY A 36 -10.25 0.44 14.86
N GLY A 37 -11.08 -0.53 14.49
CA GLY A 37 -11.08 -1.87 15.05
C GLY A 37 -12.08 -2.72 14.27
N CYS A 38 -11.62 -3.83 13.71
CA CYS A 38 -12.39 -4.76 12.89
C CYS A 38 -13.70 -5.17 13.58
N PRO A 39 -14.84 -5.31 12.86
CA PRO A 39 -16.05 -5.82 13.46
C PRO A 39 -15.87 -7.31 13.79
N SER A 40 -15.75 -7.57 15.09
CA SER A 40 -15.82 -8.90 15.68
C SER A 40 -17.19 -9.50 15.37
N PHE A 41 -17.24 -10.57 14.57
CA PHE A 41 -18.41 -11.45 14.48
C PHE A 41 -18.46 -12.29 15.76
N GLY A 42 -19.04 -11.72 16.82
CA GLY A 42 -19.60 -12.51 17.91
C GLY A 42 -20.88 -13.18 17.41
N MET A 43 -20.79 -14.44 17.00
CA MET A 43 -21.97 -15.25 16.68
C MET A 43 -22.04 -16.45 17.62
N MET A 44 -22.93 -16.30 18.61
CA MET A 44 -23.84 -17.31 19.14
C MET A 44 -23.29 -18.72 19.40
N GLY A 45 -23.12 -19.09 20.66
CA GLY A 45 -23.06 -20.51 21.04
C GLY A 45 -24.31 -21.24 20.59
N HIS A 46 -24.19 -22.52 20.22
CA HIS A 46 -25.20 -23.60 20.29
C HIS A 46 -24.54 -24.92 19.87
N GLY A 47 -24.69 -25.95 20.71
CA GLY A 47 -24.83 -27.39 20.39
C GLY A 47 -23.96 -28.06 19.31
N ARG A 48 -23.17 -29.05 19.76
CA ARG A 48 -23.05 -30.41 19.19
C ARG A 48 -23.56 -30.60 17.72
N MET A 49 -22.67 -30.46 16.76
CA MET A 49 -22.63 -31.23 15.51
C MET A 49 -21.14 -31.55 15.29
N GLY A 50 -20.70 -32.78 15.10
CA GLY A 50 -21.27 -33.77 14.21
C GLY A 50 -20.13 -34.14 13.25
N GLN A 51 -19.61 -35.34 13.43
CA GLN A 51 -18.67 -36.03 12.56
C GLN A 51 -18.96 -35.75 11.08
N GLY A 52 -18.01 -35.13 10.37
CA GLY A 52 -18.17 -34.84 8.95
C GLY A 52 -16.98 -34.11 8.35
N SER A 53 -16.14 -34.87 7.65
CA SER A 53 -15.50 -34.44 6.40
C SER A 53 -14.64 -33.16 6.41
N TRP A 54 -13.49 -33.21 7.10
CA TRP A 54 -12.33 -32.39 6.72
C TRP A 54 -11.13 -33.29 6.41
N GLY A 55 -11.41 -34.41 5.75
CA GLY A 55 -10.43 -35.21 5.03
C GLY A 55 -10.34 -34.72 3.59
N ASP A 56 -9.75 -33.55 3.36
CA ASP A 56 -9.09 -33.22 2.08
C ASP A 56 -8.12 -32.06 2.30
N GLY A 57 -6.97 -32.39 2.89
CA GLY A 57 -5.82 -31.50 2.94
C GLY A 57 -4.98 -31.51 1.66
N GLY A 58 -5.52 -31.95 0.51
CA GLY A 58 -4.78 -32.08 -0.75
C GLY A 58 -4.65 -30.76 -1.51
N TRP A 59 -5.72 -29.97 -1.57
CA TRP A 59 -5.79 -28.76 -2.40
C TRP A 59 -5.05 -27.56 -1.82
N PHE A 60 -5.03 -27.42 -0.48
CA PHE A 60 -4.27 -26.36 0.20
C PHE A 60 -2.79 -26.72 0.41
N ARG A 61 -2.43 -28.01 0.38
CA ARG A 61 -1.04 -28.47 0.55
C ARG A 61 -0.25 -28.48 -0.77
N GLY A 62 -0.91 -28.66 -1.92
CA GLY A 62 -0.26 -28.61 -3.24
C GLY A 62 0.19 -27.22 -3.69
N MET A 63 -0.41 -26.15 -3.15
CA MET A 63 -0.11 -24.77 -3.56
C MET A 63 0.96 -24.07 -2.69
N MET A 64 1.24 -24.61 -1.50
CA MET A 64 2.29 -24.13 -0.58
C MET A 64 3.70 -24.67 -0.90
N GLY A 65 3.86 -25.53 -1.90
CA GLY A 65 5.15 -26.17 -2.25
C GLY A 65 5.82 -25.63 -3.53
N ARG A 66 5.18 -24.66 -4.20
CA ARG A 66 5.63 -24.11 -5.50
C ARG A 66 5.56 -22.58 -5.51
N GLN A 67 5.87 -21.95 -4.38
CA GLN A 67 6.16 -20.51 -4.38
C GLN A 67 7.45 -20.32 -5.21
N PRO A 68 7.42 -19.57 -6.32
CA PRO A 68 8.65 -19.26 -7.04
C PRO A 68 9.61 -18.58 -6.07
N LYS A 69 10.91 -18.93 -6.15
CA LYS A 69 11.93 -18.23 -5.35
C LYS A 69 11.78 -16.73 -5.63
N MET A 70 11.75 -15.93 -4.57
CA MET A 70 11.55 -14.48 -4.65
C MET A 70 12.48 -13.82 -5.70
N GLY A 71 13.72 -14.29 -5.85
CA GLY A 71 14.64 -13.82 -6.90
C GLY A 71 14.14 -14.04 -8.33
N ALA A 72 13.59 -15.22 -8.65
CA ALA A 72 13.05 -15.49 -9.99
C ALA A 72 11.81 -14.63 -10.30
N MET A 73 11.02 -14.27 -9.29
CA MET A 73 9.90 -13.33 -9.46
C MET A 73 10.38 -11.92 -9.76
N VAL A 74 11.46 -11.48 -9.13
CA VAL A 74 12.07 -10.16 -9.34
C VAL A 74 12.66 -10.05 -10.72
N GLU A 75 13.44 -11.04 -11.16
CA GLU A 75 14.00 -11.08 -12.50
C GLU A 75 12.90 -11.03 -13.57
N GLY A 76 11.82 -11.79 -13.39
CA GLY A 76 10.66 -11.76 -14.28
C GLY A 76 9.97 -10.39 -14.31
N ARG A 77 9.77 -9.76 -13.16
CA ARG A 77 9.17 -8.42 -13.06
C ARG A 77 10.05 -7.35 -13.70
N LEU A 78 11.37 -7.41 -13.49
CA LEU A 78 12.32 -6.50 -14.12
C LEU A 78 12.35 -6.70 -15.64
N ALA A 79 12.34 -7.95 -16.12
CA ALA A 79 12.29 -8.22 -17.56
C ALA A 79 11.00 -7.70 -18.20
N TYR A 80 9.85 -7.91 -17.54
CA TYR A 80 8.57 -7.36 -17.96
C TYR A 80 8.61 -5.84 -18.03
N LEU A 81 9.00 -5.17 -16.93
CA LEU A 81 9.07 -3.72 -16.87
C LEU A 81 10.03 -3.14 -17.93
N LYS A 82 11.18 -3.78 -18.17
CA LYS A 82 12.12 -3.36 -19.23
C LYS A 82 11.47 -3.39 -20.61
N GLY A 83 10.66 -4.42 -20.87
CA GLY A 83 9.93 -4.59 -22.12
C GLY A 83 8.83 -3.54 -22.30
N GLU A 84 8.01 -3.32 -21.27
CA GLU A 84 6.93 -2.31 -21.28
C GLU A 84 7.48 -0.89 -21.45
N LEU A 85 8.59 -0.57 -20.77
CA LEU A 85 9.27 0.71 -20.93
C LEU A 85 10.00 0.84 -22.27
N ASN A 86 10.16 -0.25 -23.03
CA ASN A 86 10.93 -0.28 -24.28
C ASN A 86 12.30 0.41 -24.13
N ILE A 87 13.06 0.00 -23.11
CA ILE A 87 14.35 0.60 -22.76
C ILE A 87 15.31 0.53 -23.95
N THR A 88 15.86 1.69 -24.34
CA THR A 88 16.82 1.78 -25.46
C THR A 88 18.25 1.50 -25.02
N VAL A 89 19.15 1.37 -25.99
CA VAL A 89 20.60 1.17 -25.72
C VAL A 89 21.18 2.35 -24.92
N GLU A 90 20.74 3.57 -25.21
CA GLU A 90 21.18 4.79 -24.52
C GLU A 90 20.69 4.85 -23.07
N GLN A 91 19.54 4.23 -22.78
CA GLN A 91 18.93 4.17 -21.45
C GLN A 91 19.42 2.99 -20.60
N GLN A 92 20.10 2.01 -21.23
CA GLN A 92 20.57 0.79 -20.59
C GLN A 92 21.35 1.02 -19.29
N PRO A 93 22.29 1.99 -19.19
CA PRO A 93 23.01 2.21 -17.94
C PRO A 93 22.12 2.65 -16.77
N ALA A 94 21.11 3.49 -17.03
CA ALA A 94 20.17 3.92 -15.99
C ALA A 94 19.23 2.78 -15.58
N TRP A 95 18.81 1.96 -16.55
CA TRP A 95 18.05 0.74 -16.29
C TRP A 95 18.83 -0.24 -15.40
N ASP A 96 20.11 -0.49 -15.69
CA ASP A 96 20.92 -1.43 -14.91
C ASP A 96 21.11 -0.95 -13.46
N ALA A 97 21.28 0.35 -13.25
CA ALA A 97 21.33 0.94 -11.92
C ALA A 97 20.01 0.74 -11.15
N TYR A 98 18.87 0.96 -11.81
CA TYR A 98 17.55 0.72 -11.23
C TYR A 98 17.34 -0.77 -10.89
N ALA A 99 17.62 -1.67 -11.83
CA ALA A 99 17.47 -3.12 -11.64
C ALA A 99 18.36 -3.67 -10.50
N SER A 100 19.59 -3.16 -10.39
CA SER A 100 20.50 -3.48 -9.28
C SER A 100 19.92 -3.03 -7.94
N ALA A 101 19.39 -1.80 -7.86
CA ALA A 101 18.76 -1.28 -6.65
C ALA A 101 17.55 -2.12 -6.22
N VAL A 102 16.66 -2.48 -7.16
CA VAL A 102 15.51 -3.36 -6.89
C VAL A 102 15.95 -4.71 -6.35
N THR A 103 16.99 -5.30 -6.94
CA THR A 103 17.53 -6.60 -6.52
C THR A 103 18.13 -6.54 -5.12
N GLY A 104 18.92 -5.50 -4.80
CA GLY A 104 19.45 -5.30 -3.45
C GLY A 104 18.35 -5.09 -2.39
N ARG A 105 17.27 -4.38 -2.74
CA ARG A 105 16.09 -4.23 -1.87
C ARG A 105 15.43 -5.58 -1.55
N VAL A 106 15.32 -6.47 -2.53
CA VAL A 106 14.74 -7.80 -2.35
C VAL A 106 15.53 -8.62 -1.33
N GLU A 107 16.85 -8.63 -1.45
CA GLU A 107 17.73 -9.37 -0.54
C GLU A 107 17.58 -8.87 0.91
N LEU A 108 17.53 -7.55 1.09
CA LEU A 108 17.28 -6.94 2.40
C LEU A 108 15.92 -7.35 2.98
N MET A 109 14.87 -7.34 2.17
CA MET A 109 13.52 -7.73 2.60
C MET A 109 13.42 -9.22 2.93
N GLN A 110 14.13 -10.09 2.22
CA GLN A 110 14.20 -11.53 2.52
C GLN A 110 14.86 -11.77 3.89
N GLY A 111 16.02 -11.14 4.14
CA GLY A 111 16.70 -11.28 5.43
C GLY A 111 15.85 -10.77 6.61
N MET A 112 15.13 -9.67 6.40
CA MET A 112 14.19 -9.14 7.41
C MET A 112 13.03 -10.10 7.68
N HIS A 113 12.47 -10.74 6.64
CA HIS A 113 11.37 -11.69 6.80
C HIS A 113 11.75 -12.88 7.69
N GLU A 114 12.93 -13.45 7.48
CA GLU A 114 13.43 -14.59 8.27
C GLU A 114 13.60 -14.23 9.75
N GLY A 115 14.20 -13.06 10.03
CA GLY A 115 14.38 -12.56 11.40
C GLY A 115 13.06 -12.26 12.10
N MET A 116 12.13 -11.60 11.39
CA MET A 116 10.84 -11.21 11.96
C MET A 116 9.93 -12.42 12.21
N ALA A 117 9.92 -13.42 11.33
CA ALA A 117 9.10 -14.62 11.48
C ALA A 117 9.40 -15.35 12.81
N LYS A 118 10.68 -15.47 13.16
CA LYS A 118 11.10 -16.08 14.44
C LYS A 118 10.60 -15.29 15.64
N THR A 119 10.84 -13.97 15.66
CA THR A 119 10.41 -13.12 16.78
C THR A 119 8.90 -13.07 16.94
N MET A 120 8.14 -13.14 15.84
CA MET A 120 6.68 -13.22 15.89
C MET A 120 6.16 -14.51 16.53
N GLN A 121 6.85 -15.63 16.33
CA GLN A 121 6.44 -16.93 16.88
C GLN A 121 6.81 -17.11 18.34
N THR A 122 8.02 -16.71 18.76
CA THR A 122 8.56 -17.06 20.07
C THR A 122 8.80 -15.87 21.01
N GLY A 123 8.71 -14.64 20.52
CA GLY A 123 8.99 -13.44 21.30
C GLY A 123 7.88 -13.05 22.28
N THR A 124 8.22 -12.21 23.25
CA THR A 124 7.30 -11.47 24.10
C THR A 124 6.55 -10.40 23.31
N ALA A 125 5.55 -9.75 23.93
CA ALA A 125 4.80 -8.68 23.27
C ALA A 125 5.68 -7.46 22.93
N THR A 126 6.63 -7.10 23.79
CA THR A 126 7.56 -5.99 23.59
C THR A 126 8.56 -6.28 22.48
N GLU A 127 9.17 -7.47 22.47
CA GLU A 127 10.10 -7.87 21.40
C GLU A 127 9.43 -7.90 20.02
N ARG A 128 8.16 -8.29 19.95
CA ARG A 128 7.38 -8.20 18.70
C ARG A 128 7.13 -6.76 18.27
N MET A 129 6.92 -5.83 19.19
CA MET A 129 6.80 -4.41 18.85
C MET A 129 8.12 -3.86 18.33
N ASP A 130 9.23 -4.15 19.00
CA ASP A 130 10.57 -3.71 18.60
C ASP A 130 10.92 -4.25 17.20
N ALA A 131 10.62 -5.52 16.92
CA ALA A 131 10.84 -6.11 15.59
C ALA A 131 10.01 -5.43 14.50
N ARG A 132 8.77 -5.01 14.80
CA ARG A 132 7.93 -4.26 13.85
C ARG A 132 8.48 -2.86 13.59
N ILE A 133 8.93 -2.17 14.65
CA ILE A 133 9.54 -0.85 14.54
C ILE A 133 10.77 -0.93 13.64
N SER A 134 11.70 -1.83 13.95
CA SER A 134 12.91 -2.06 13.15
C SER A 134 12.58 -2.42 11.70
N GLY A 135 11.56 -3.25 11.47
CA GLY A 135 11.13 -3.59 10.12
C GLY A 135 10.57 -2.40 9.32
N MET A 136 9.80 -1.52 9.98
CA MET A 136 9.29 -0.30 9.34
C MET A 136 10.42 0.70 9.03
N GLU A 137 11.39 0.84 9.92
CA GLU A 137 12.59 1.66 9.69
C GLU A 137 13.41 1.12 8.52
N ALA A 138 13.65 -0.18 8.45
CA ALA A 138 14.36 -0.81 7.34
C ALA A 138 13.62 -0.61 6.00
N MET A 139 12.29 -0.72 5.97
CA MET A 139 11.48 -0.43 4.78
C MET A 139 11.60 1.04 4.35
N LEU A 140 11.60 1.98 5.31
CA LEU A 140 11.79 3.41 5.02
C LEU A 140 13.17 3.68 4.41
N GLU A 141 14.23 3.18 5.03
CA GLU A 141 15.59 3.38 4.53
C GLU A 141 15.79 2.73 3.16
N SER A 142 15.18 1.56 2.94
CA SER A 142 15.14 0.93 1.62
C SER A 142 14.48 1.81 0.56
N MET A 143 13.34 2.44 0.85
CA MET A 143 12.69 3.35 -0.09
C MET A 143 13.54 4.60 -0.37
N LYS A 144 14.18 5.16 0.66
CA LYS A 144 15.12 6.29 0.50
C LYS A 144 16.30 5.91 -0.40
N ALA A 145 16.84 4.71 -0.25
CA ALA A 145 17.94 4.21 -1.07
C ALA A 145 17.53 3.90 -2.53
N MET A 146 16.27 3.49 -2.75
CA MET A 146 15.71 3.25 -4.09
C MET A 146 15.44 4.53 -4.88
N LYS A 147 15.08 5.62 -4.19
CA LYS A 147 14.64 6.85 -4.82
C LYS A 147 15.66 7.43 -5.83
N PRO A 148 16.97 7.54 -5.53
CA PRO A 148 17.95 8.05 -6.48
C PRO A 148 18.06 7.23 -7.77
N ALA A 149 17.98 5.90 -7.68
CA ALA A 149 18.03 5.03 -8.87
C ALA A 149 16.77 5.18 -9.72
N THR A 150 15.62 5.37 -9.07
CA THR A 150 14.34 5.65 -9.74
C THR A 150 14.38 7.01 -10.42
N ASP A 151 14.79 8.07 -9.72
CA ASP A 151 14.98 9.41 -10.29
C ASP A 151 15.94 9.37 -11.49
N GLY A 152 17.03 8.59 -11.38
CA GLY A 152 18.01 8.38 -12.45
C GLY A 152 17.39 7.73 -13.69
N LEU A 153 16.58 6.69 -13.52
CA LEU A 153 15.82 6.08 -14.62
C LEU A 153 14.87 7.11 -15.26
N TYR A 154 14.04 7.80 -14.48
CA TYR A 154 13.09 8.80 -14.98
C TYR A 154 13.77 9.94 -15.76
N SER A 155 15.00 10.30 -15.39
CA SER A 155 15.74 11.37 -16.06
C SER A 155 16.09 11.07 -17.53
N VAL A 156 16.18 9.78 -17.90
CA VAL A 156 16.52 9.36 -19.27
C VAL A 156 15.32 8.84 -20.06
N LEU A 157 14.17 8.63 -19.40
CA LEU A 157 12.94 8.19 -20.05
C LEU A 157 12.29 9.33 -20.85
N LYS A 158 11.69 8.95 -21.99
CA LYS A 158 10.78 9.80 -22.78
C LYS A 158 9.42 9.89 -22.10
N ASP A 159 8.62 10.86 -22.48
CA ASP A 159 7.32 11.12 -21.82
C ASP A 159 6.36 9.93 -21.91
N GLU A 160 6.35 9.21 -23.03
CA GLU A 160 5.53 8.00 -23.18
C GLU A 160 6.00 6.88 -22.25
N GLN A 161 7.32 6.74 -22.05
CA GLN A 161 7.88 5.74 -21.15
C GLN A 161 7.64 6.11 -19.68
N LYS A 162 7.66 7.41 -19.34
CA LYS A 162 7.34 7.88 -17.98
C LYS A 162 5.90 7.58 -17.62
N ALA A 163 4.95 7.77 -18.54
CA ALA A 163 3.55 7.42 -18.30
C ALA A 163 3.39 5.93 -17.97
N VAL A 164 4.07 5.05 -18.70
CA VAL A 164 4.12 3.60 -18.40
C VAL A 164 4.81 3.34 -17.05
N ALA A 165 5.90 4.06 -16.76
CA ALA A 165 6.60 3.95 -15.48
C ALA A 165 5.72 4.36 -14.29
N ASP A 166 4.93 5.43 -14.41
CA ASP A 166 4.01 5.91 -13.37
C ASP A 166 2.90 4.89 -13.07
N GLU A 167 2.48 4.11 -14.06
CA GLU A 167 1.50 3.02 -13.89
C GLU A 167 2.12 1.77 -13.25
N LEU A 168 3.34 1.41 -13.64
CA LEU A 168 3.94 0.11 -13.32
C LEU A 168 4.90 0.12 -12.12
N ILE A 169 5.51 1.27 -11.80
CA ILE A 169 6.45 1.43 -10.69
C ILE A 169 5.68 1.99 -9.48
N GLY A 170 5.66 1.23 -8.38
CA GLY A 170 4.95 1.63 -7.16
C GLY A 170 3.42 1.44 -7.17
N GLY A 171 2.82 1.06 -8.31
CA GLY A 171 1.37 0.79 -8.43
C GLY A 171 0.89 -0.48 -7.72
N ASP A 172 1.76 -1.48 -7.57
CA ASP A 172 1.48 -2.66 -6.76
C ASP A 172 1.96 -2.42 -5.33
N CYS A 173 1.04 -2.40 -4.37
CA CYS A 173 1.33 -2.24 -2.94
C CYS A 173 2.59 -3.00 -2.50
N GLY A 174 3.73 -2.29 -2.44
CA GLY A 174 4.99 -2.77 -1.89
C GLY A 174 5.78 -3.78 -2.74
N ALA A 175 5.33 -4.16 -3.94
CA ALA A 175 6.07 -5.06 -4.84
C ALA A 175 6.98 -4.26 -5.78
N PHE A 176 8.12 -3.84 -5.22
CA PHE A 176 9.22 -3.03 -5.80
C PHE A 176 8.99 -1.52 -5.76
#